data_AF-A0A0N8ASI3-F1
#
_entry.id   AF-A0A0N8ASI3-F1
#
_cell.length_a   1.000
_cell.length_b   1.000
_cell.length_c   1.000
_cell.angle_alpha   90.00
_cell.angle_beta   90.00
_cell.angle_gamma   90.00
#
_symmetry.space_group_name_H-M   'P 1'
#
loop_
_entity.id
_entity.type
_entity.pdbx_description
1 polymer ?
#
loop_
_entity_poly.entity_id
_entity_poly.type
_entity_poly.pdbx_seq_one_letter_code
_entity_poly.pdbx_strand_id
1 'polypeptide(L)'
;MRQIQLRRHVVAQDAHHEEKGSNMSAQLDLSHPGDGVAVSVSAVNTLLAGSSGSIVATILGRATPTGSYRWSYNTMLNGAIAGMVSACPACNDMPFWGAYVTGAGAGFLYFALRALINHLHVDDPLDAFAVHFGGGFSGMVSAPLLVTNGVILVGDVNSAEVFCWQLVGILVLIAWGVGFCSILFGSLKYFKILRVESCVEIHGMDLMKHGEPAYPAESWQEQQYWDHQVKQLVYSLSSTKIDEAVGGQTIFDSIATVDLGVNNNFRLTGMPPQMNFAHLALTDHFQKSLFSLENQQRVGLDFISRKY
;
A
#
# COMPACT_ATOMS: atom_id res chain seq x y z
N MET A 1 1.08 -53.72 30.26
CA MET A 1 0.34 -52.51 30.69
C MET A 1 1.24 -51.33 31.06
N ARG A 2 2.28 -51.50 31.89
CA ARG A 2 3.20 -50.41 32.29
C ARG A 2 3.94 -49.71 31.13
N GLN A 3 4.35 -50.47 30.11
CA GLN A 3 4.98 -49.96 28.87
C GLN A 3 4.01 -49.14 27.99
N ILE A 4 2.72 -49.44 28.01
CA ILE A 4 1.69 -48.69 27.27
C ILE A 4 1.36 -47.38 27.99
N GLN A 5 1.35 -47.40 29.33
CA GLN A 5 1.21 -46.16 30.11
C GLN A 5 2.43 -45.25 29.98
N LEU A 6 3.65 -45.80 29.95
CA LEU A 6 4.86 -45.02 29.69
C LEU A 6 4.84 -44.39 28.29
N ARG A 7 4.44 -45.13 27.24
CA ARG A 7 4.25 -44.54 25.90
C ARG A 7 3.17 -43.45 25.88
N ARG A 8 2.07 -43.62 26.61
CA ARG A 8 1.04 -42.57 26.72
C ARG A 8 1.54 -41.33 27.45
N HIS A 9 2.38 -41.48 28.47
CA HIS A 9 2.98 -40.33 29.17
C HIS A 9 4.04 -39.62 28.32
N VAL A 10 4.86 -40.36 27.57
CA VAL A 10 5.83 -39.77 26.63
C VAL A 10 5.11 -39.03 25.50
N VAL A 11 4.10 -39.66 24.87
CA VAL A 11 3.29 -39.02 23.82
C VAL A 11 2.51 -37.80 24.36
N ALA A 12 2.05 -37.82 25.61
CA ALA A 12 1.40 -36.67 26.23
C ALA A 12 2.40 -35.54 26.55
N GLN A 13 3.62 -35.86 27.01
CA GLN A 13 4.68 -34.87 27.23
C GLN A 13 5.16 -34.26 25.91
N ASP A 14 5.29 -35.08 24.86
CA ASP A 14 5.63 -34.62 23.51
C ASP A 14 4.51 -33.72 22.97
N ALA A 15 3.23 -34.07 23.16
CA ALA A 15 2.10 -33.22 22.80
C ALA A 15 2.09 -31.85 23.53
N HIS A 16 2.51 -31.79 24.80
CA HIS A 16 2.67 -30.53 25.53
C HIS A 16 3.83 -29.66 25.04
N HIS A 17 4.81 -30.24 24.34
CA HIS A 17 5.85 -29.49 23.63
C HIS A 17 5.43 -29.11 22.20
N GLU A 18 4.54 -29.90 21.58
CA GLU A 18 4.09 -29.77 20.19
C GLU A 18 2.98 -28.70 20.01
N GLU A 19 2.27 -28.33 21.07
CA GLU A 19 1.12 -27.40 21.02
C GLU A 19 1.48 -25.93 21.36
N LYS A 20 2.77 -25.56 21.32
CA LYS A 20 3.17 -24.17 21.56
C LYS A 20 3.04 -23.35 20.28
N GLY A 21 1.95 -22.60 20.17
CA GLY A 21 1.75 -21.70 19.04
C GLY A 21 2.92 -20.73 18.84
N SER A 22 3.26 -20.50 17.58
CA SER A 22 4.45 -19.76 17.19
C SER A 22 4.36 -18.25 17.43
N ASN A 23 3.19 -17.72 17.85
CA ASN A 23 2.96 -16.32 18.24
C ASN A 23 2.06 -16.18 19.48
N MET A 24 2.03 -14.99 20.09
CA MET A 24 1.33 -14.74 21.36
C MET A 24 -0.13 -15.22 21.36
N SER A 25 -0.87 -14.95 20.28
CA SER A 25 -2.26 -15.39 20.15
C SER A 25 -2.39 -16.88 19.86
N ALA A 26 -1.38 -17.50 19.24
CA ALA A 26 -1.37 -18.93 18.94
C ALA A 26 -1.06 -19.77 20.18
N GLN A 27 -0.52 -19.19 21.26
CA GLN A 27 -0.39 -19.90 22.53
C GLN A 27 -1.75 -20.34 23.09
N LEU A 28 -2.83 -19.58 22.80
CA LEU A 28 -4.24 -19.87 23.10
C LEU A 28 -4.59 -20.14 24.58
N ASP A 29 -3.60 -20.25 25.47
CA ASP A 29 -3.74 -20.51 26.88
C ASP A 29 -2.64 -19.82 27.72
N LEU A 30 -2.99 -19.44 28.94
CA LEU A 30 -2.10 -18.90 29.98
C LEU A 30 -2.23 -19.68 31.30
N SER A 31 -2.96 -20.81 31.26
CA SER A 31 -3.35 -21.56 32.45
C SER A 31 -2.23 -22.45 32.98
N HIS A 32 -1.20 -22.76 32.18
CA HIS A 32 -0.14 -23.69 32.55
C HIS A 32 1.17 -22.99 32.92
N PRO A 33 1.97 -23.55 33.85
CA PRO A 33 3.28 -23.01 34.18
C PRO A 33 4.22 -23.00 32.96
N GLY A 34 4.66 -21.79 32.55
CA GLY A 34 5.56 -21.59 31.42
C GLY A 34 4.94 -20.87 30.22
N ASP A 35 3.61 -20.82 30.13
CA ASP A 35 2.90 -20.14 29.03
C ASP A 35 3.17 -18.63 29.00
N GLY A 36 3.20 -17.98 30.17
CA GLY A 36 3.54 -16.56 30.28
C GLY A 36 4.95 -16.24 29.78
N VAL A 37 5.89 -17.19 29.91
CA VAL A 37 7.25 -17.03 29.37
C VAL A 37 7.22 -17.12 27.85
N ALA A 38 6.53 -18.12 27.28
CA ALA A 38 6.39 -18.25 25.83
C ALA A 38 5.71 -17.03 25.19
N VAL A 39 4.66 -16.51 25.82
CA VAL A 39 3.95 -15.28 25.39
C VAL A 39 4.86 -14.06 25.43
N SER A 40 5.59 -13.86 26.53
CA SER A 40 6.49 -12.70 26.67
C SER A 40 7.66 -12.76 25.68
N VAL A 41 8.27 -13.93 25.48
CA VAL A 41 9.32 -14.15 24.47
C VAL A 41 8.78 -13.85 23.07
N SER A 42 7.59 -14.34 22.74
CA SER A 42 6.90 -14.08 21.47
C SER A 42 6.70 -12.58 21.21
N ALA A 43 6.22 -11.85 22.21
CA ALA A 43 6.02 -10.40 22.11
C ALA A 43 7.34 -9.65 21.88
N VAL A 44 8.38 -9.97 22.65
CA VAL A 44 9.70 -9.33 22.53
C VAL A 44 10.34 -9.62 21.18
N ASN A 45 10.32 -10.88 20.73
CA ASN A 45 10.87 -11.26 19.43
C ASN A 45 10.14 -10.57 18.27
N THR A 46 8.81 -10.47 18.34
CA THR A 46 8.02 -9.77 17.31
C THR A 46 8.39 -8.28 17.24
N LEU A 47 8.54 -7.61 18.39
CA LEU A 47 8.92 -6.20 18.45
C LEU A 47 10.37 -5.96 18.00
N LEU A 48 11.31 -6.85 18.36
CA LEU A 48 12.70 -6.78 17.91
C LEU A 48 12.83 -6.97 16.39
N ALA A 49 12.09 -7.94 15.83
CA ALA A 49 12.03 -8.17 14.39
C ALA A 49 11.39 -6.98 13.66
N GLY A 50 10.30 -6.43 14.18
CA GLY A 50 9.70 -5.21 13.64
C GLY A 50 10.65 -4.01 13.67
N SER A 51 11.36 -3.80 14.79
CA SER A 51 12.31 -2.71 14.95
C SER A 51 13.46 -2.81 13.93
N SER A 52 14.08 -3.98 13.81
CA SER A 52 15.17 -4.23 12.86
C SER A 52 14.72 -4.10 11.39
N GLY A 53 13.53 -4.63 11.05
CA GLY A 53 12.95 -4.50 9.72
C GLY A 53 12.68 -3.03 9.35
N SER A 54 12.17 -2.24 10.29
CA SER A 54 11.94 -0.80 10.09
C SER A 54 13.25 -0.05 9.82
N ILE A 55 14.31 -0.34 10.58
CA ILE A 55 15.62 0.32 10.45
C ILE A 55 16.21 0.00 9.08
N VAL A 56 16.26 -1.29 8.70
CA VAL A 56 16.85 -1.72 7.43
C VAL A 56 16.08 -1.16 6.25
N ALA A 57 14.74 -1.30 6.23
CA ALA A 57 13.92 -0.80 5.13
C ALA A 57 14.06 0.71 4.94
N THR A 58 14.13 1.46 6.05
CA THR A 58 14.27 2.92 6.01
C THR A 58 15.66 3.33 5.52
N ILE A 59 16.72 2.68 6.01
CA ILE A 59 18.09 2.93 5.56
C ILE A 59 18.23 2.62 4.07
N LEU A 60 17.75 1.46 3.61
CA LEU A 60 17.78 1.08 2.19
C LEU A 60 16.97 2.04 1.34
N GLY A 61 15.78 2.42 1.80
CA GLY A 61 14.93 3.41 1.12
C GLY A 61 15.54 4.79 1.01
N ARG A 62 16.50 5.13 1.87
CA ARG A 62 17.23 6.41 1.82
C ARG A 62 18.55 6.33 1.06
N ALA A 63 19.23 5.19 1.14
CA ALA A 63 20.59 4.99 0.64
C ALA A 63 20.65 4.52 -0.82
N THR A 64 19.57 3.93 -1.34
CA THR A 64 19.56 3.38 -2.70
C THR A 64 18.97 4.35 -3.73
N PRO A 65 19.42 4.30 -5.00
CA PRO A 65 18.89 5.16 -6.07
C PRO A 65 17.42 4.92 -6.41
N THR A 66 16.93 3.69 -6.16
CA THR A 66 15.52 3.30 -6.32
C THR A 66 14.64 3.80 -5.17
N GLY A 67 15.25 4.27 -4.09
CA GLY A 67 14.59 4.83 -2.93
C GLY A 67 14.33 6.34 -3.06
N SER A 68 13.64 6.89 -2.07
CA SER A 68 13.41 8.33 -1.96
C SER A 68 14.62 8.99 -1.30
N TYR A 69 15.06 10.15 -1.82
CA TYR A 69 16.06 10.98 -1.11
C TYR A 69 15.59 11.47 0.27
N ARG A 70 14.30 11.28 0.59
CA ARG A 70 13.69 11.65 1.87
C ARG A 70 13.43 10.42 2.73
N TRP A 71 13.49 10.61 4.04
CA TRP A 71 13.07 9.61 5.02
C TRP A 71 11.56 9.37 4.90
N SER A 72 11.18 8.23 4.33
CA SER A 72 9.79 7.86 4.08
C SER A 72 9.18 7.17 5.29
N TYR A 73 8.17 7.80 5.89
CA TYR A 73 7.42 7.22 7.00
C TYR A 73 6.68 5.94 6.59
N ASN A 74 6.12 5.92 5.38
CA ASN A 74 5.45 4.73 4.84
C ASN A 74 6.42 3.56 4.71
N THR A 75 7.63 3.79 4.17
CA THR A 75 8.65 2.75 4.01
C THR A 75 9.12 2.20 5.37
N MET A 76 9.23 3.07 6.38
CA MET A 76 9.53 2.66 7.75
C MET A 76 8.43 1.77 8.34
N LEU A 77 7.16 2.17 8.21
CA LEU A 77 6.01 1.39 8.70
C LEU A 77 5.91 0.03 8.02
N ASN A 78 5.97 -0.01 6.69
CA ASN A 78 5.91 -1.26 5.93
C ASN A 78 7.10 -2.17 6.26
N GLY A 79 8.29 -1.60 6.47
CA GLY A 79 9.45 -2.35 6.97
C GLY A 79 9.24 -2.92 8.37
N ALA A 80 8.59 -2.17 9.27
CA ALA A 80 8.24 -2.64 10.60
C ALA A 80 7.24 -3.81 10.54
N ILE A 81 6.21 -3.71 9.69
CA ILE A 81 5.23 -4.77 9.51
C ILE A 81 5.89 -6.01 8.90
N ALA A 82 6.73 -5.86 7.86
CA ALA A 82 7.46 -6.98 7.27
C ALA A 82 8.35 -7.70 8.30
N GLY A 83 9.02 -6.93 9.17
CA GLY A 83 9.79 -7.45 10.29
C GLY A 83 8.94 -8.24 11.29
N MET A 84 7.78 -7.71 11.72
CA MET A 84 6.87 -8.44 12.61
C MET A 84 6.33 -9.72 11.98
N VAL A 85 5.97 -9.70 10.70
CA VAL A 85 5.51 -10.88 9.94
C VAL A 85 6.59 -11.96 9.91
N SER A 86 7.86 -11.57 9.77
CA SER A 86 8.97 -12.53 9.72
C SER A 86 9.24 -13.26 11.04
N ALA A 87 8.80 -12.72 12.17
CA ALA A 87 8.92 -13.41 13.46
C ALA A 87 7.86 -14.51 13.63
N CYS A 88 6.71 -14.42 12.94
CA CYS A 88 5.55 -15.29 13.15
C CYS A 88 5.82 -16.79 13.12
N PRO A 89 6.72 -17.35 12.27
CA PRO A 89 6.94 -18.78 12.21
C PRO A 89 7.64 -19.37 13.45
N ALA A 90 8.33 -18.55 14.25
CA ALA A 90 9.16 -19.05 15.35
C ALA A 90 9.37 -18.03 16.50
N CYS A 91 8.45 -17.10 16.76
CA CYS A 91 8.74 -16.05 17.74
C CYS A 91 8.77 -16.54 19.19
N ASN A 92 8.29 -17.75 19.49
CA ASN A 92 8.37 -18.36 20.83
C ASN A 92 9.69 -19.13 21.09
N ASP A 93 10.40 -19.56 20.04
CA ASP A 93 11.60 -20.42 20.15
C ASP A 93 12.88 -19.82 19.54
N MET A 94 12.76 -18.72 18.79
CA MET A 94 13.93 -18.01 18.26
C MET A 94 14.64 -17.21 19.36
N PRO A 95 15.98 -17.22 19.44
CA PRO A 95 16.70 -16.34 20.35
C PRO A 95 16.54 -14.87 19.94
N PHE A 96 16.61 -13.95 20.90
CA PHE A 96 16.37 -12.51 20.67
C PHE A 96 17.22 -11.91 19.53
N TRP A 97 18.49 -12.29 19.44
CA TRP A 97 19.36 -11.83 18.36
C TRP A 97 18.95 -12.43 17.01
N GLY A 98 18.44 -13.66 16.98
CA GLY A 98 17.95 -14.32 15.77
C GLY A 98 16.69 -13.64 15.24
N ALA A 99 15.80 -13.20 16.13
CA ALA A 99 14.62 -12.42 15.75
C ALA A 99 15.01 -11.06 15.15
N TYR A 100 16.02 -10.40 15.70
CA TYR A 100 16.57 -9.16 15.13
C TYR A 100 17.18 -9.38 13.73
N VAL A 101 17.95 -10.45 13.53
CA VAL A 101 18.54 -10.77 12.21
C VAL A 101 17.46 -11.12 11.19
N THR A 102 16.45 -11.89 11.60
CA THR A 102 15.31 -12.27 10.76
C THR A 102 14.52 -11.04 10.30
N GLY A 103 14.24 -10.13 11.23
CA GLY A 103 13.55 -8.86 10.92
C GLY A 103 14.36 -7.95 10.00
N ALA A 104 15.69 -7.86 10.21
CA ALA A 104 16.59 -7.15 9.30
C ALA A 104 16.55 -7.74 7.88
N GLY A 105 16.58 -9.06 7.75
CA GLY A 105 16.44 -9.76 6.47
C GLY A 105 15.09 -9.50 5.80
N ALA A 106 14.01 -9.46 6.58
CA ALA A 106 12.68 -9.14 6.10
C ALA A 106 12.56 -7.70 5.58
N GLY A 107 13.16 -6.73 6.28
CA GLY A 107 13.22 -5.34 5.82
C GLY A 107 13.96 -5.18 4.49
N PHE A 108 15.04 -5.95 4.29
CA PHE A 108 15.75 -6.01 3.02
C PHE A 108 14.89 -6.64 1.90
N LEU A 109 14.28 -7.80 2.18
CA LEU A 109 13.42 -8.49 1.20
C LEU A 109 12.20 -7.67 0.80
N TYR A 110 11.54 -7.02 1.77
CA TYR A 110 10.46 -6.07 1.50
C TYR A 110 10.93 -4.98 0.52
N PHE A 111 12.07 -4.34 0.79
CA PHE A 111 12.57 -3.27 -0.08
C PHE A 111 12.89 -3.77 -1.50
N ALA A 112 13.52 -4.94 -1.61
CA ALA A 112 13.85 -5.56 -2.89
C ALA A 112 12.60 -5.96 -3.69
N LEU A 113 11.61 -6.58 -3.04
CA LEU A 113 10.36 -6.99 -3.68
C LEU A 113 9.51 -5.79 -4.09
N ARG A 114 9.45 -4.74 -3.28
CA ARG A 114 8.80 -3.48 -3.65
C ARG A 114 9.43 -2.89 -4.91
N ALA A 115 10.75 -2.83 -4.98
CA ALA A 115 11.45 -2.35 -6.17
C ALA A 115 11.15 -3.22 -7.40
N LEU A 116 11.07 -4.55 -7.23
CA LEU A 116 10.71 -5.49 -8.28
C LEU A 116 9.27 -5.30 -8.79
N ILE A 117 8.29 -5.20 -7.89
CA ILE A 117 6.86 -5.00 -8.23
C ILE A 117 6.68 -3.69 -9.00
N ASN A 118 7.31 -2.61 -8.53
CA ASN A 118 7.31 -1.33 -9.24
C ASN A 118 7.95 -1.44 -10.62
N HIS A 119 9.05 -2.19 -10.76
CA HIS A 119 9.68 -2.43 -12.06
C HIS A 119 8.78 -3.24 -13.01
N LEU A 120 8.00 -4.18 -12.47
CA LEU A 120 7.02 -4.96 -13.23
C LEU A 120 5.73 -4.19 -13.56
N HIS A 121 5.61 -2.93 -13.13
CA HIS A 121 4.42 -2.08 -13.30
C HIS A 121 3.14 -2.75 -12.77
N VAL A 122 3.28 -3.49 -11.67
CA VAL A 122 2.14 -4.07 -10.95
C VAL A 122 1.71 -3.08 -9.88
N ASP A 123 0.45 -2.67 -9.94
CA ASP A 123 -0.15 -1.71 -9.01
C ASP A 123 -0.54 -2.41 -7.69
N ASP A 124 0.38 -2.38 -6.73
CA ASP A 124 0.17 -2.82 -5.35
C ASP A 124 0.15 -1.58 -4.42
N PRO A 125 -1.02 -0.95 -4.20
CA PRO A 125 -1.12 0.35 -3.54
C PRO A 125 -0.66 0.34 -2.09
N LEU A 126 -0.61 -0.83 -1.45
CA LEU A 126 -0.24 -0.99 -0.05
C LEU A 126 1.12 -1.67 0.15
N ASP A 127 1.84 -1.99 -0.94
CA ASP A 127 3.01 -2.89 -0.91
C ASP A 127 2.71 -4.23 -0.18
N ALA A 128 1.45 -4.70 -0.25
CA ALA A 128 0.97 -5.84 0.54
C ALA A 128 1.72 -7.13 0.17
N PHE A 129 2.02 -7.34 -1.12
CA PHE A 129 2.82 -8.48 -1.55
C PHE A 129 4.23 -8.40 -0.97
N ALA A 130 4.91 -7.26 -1.11
CA ALA A 130 6.28 -7.09 -0.63
C ALA A 130 6.39 -7.27 0.90
N VAL A 131 5.42 -6.76 1.66
CA VAL A 131 5.39 -6.88 3.12
C VAL A 131 5.08 -8.31 3.56
N HIS A 132 3.98 -8.89 3.10
CA HIS A 132 3.53 -10.19 3.59
C HIS A 132 4.32 -11.36 3.00
N PHE A 133 4.57 -11.36 1.69
CA PHE A 133 5.38 -12.41 1.06
C PHE A 133 6.85 -12.25 1.45
N GLY A 134 7.41 -11.03 1.41
CA GLY A 134 8.80 -10.79 1.79
C GLY A 134 9.09 -11.10 3.25
N GLY A 135 8.24 -10.61 4.17
CA GLY A 135 8.34 -10.91 5.59
C GLY A 135 8.12 -12.38 5.89
N GLY A 136 7.04 -12.97 5.36
CA GLY A 136 6.69 -14.37 5.56
C GLY A 136 7.77 -15.31 5.03
N PHE A 137 8.28 -15.07 3.83
CA PHE A 137 9.35 -15.87 3.24
C PHE A 137 10.64 -15.78 4.05
N SER A 138 11.06 -14.56 4.46
CA SER A 138 12.22 -14.36 5.33
C SER A 138 12.11 -15.19 6.62
N GLY A 139 10.97 -15.10 7.30
CA GLY A 139 10.71 -15.80 8.54
C GLY A 139 10.63 -17.32 8.38
N MET A 140 9.96 -17.79 7.34
CA MET A 140 9.80 -19.22 7.08
C MET A 140 11.14 -19.88 6.75
N VAL A 141 12.06 -19.17 6.11
CA VAL A 141 13.43 -19.65 5.84
C VAL A 141 14.30 -19.55 7.09
N SER A 142 14.22 -18.45 7.85
CA SER A 142 15.10 -18.23 9.00
C SER A 142 14.72 -19.04 10.24
N ALA A 143 13.44 -19.38 10.42
CA ALA A 143 12.94 -20.17 11.53
C ALA A 143 13.71 -21.50 11.73
N PRO A 144 13.71 -22.45 10.79
CA PRO A 144 14.45 -23.72 10.95
C PRO A 144 15.97 -23.55 11.08
N LEU A 145 16.52 -22.38 10.70
CA LEU A 145 17.94 -22.09 10.84
C LEU A 145 18.30 -21.60 12.25
N LEU A 146 17.47 -20.74 12.83
CA LEU A 146 17.82 -19.92 14.00
C LEU A 146 17.10 -20.30 15.29
N VAL A 147 16.06 -21.15 15.25
CA VAL A 147 15.46 -21.71 16.47
C VAL A 147 16.50 -22.47 17.31
N THR A 148 16.22 -22.68 18.59
CA THR A 148 17.16 -23.30 19.55
C THR A 148 17.74 -24.63 19.04
N ASN A 149 16.92 -25.44 18.36
CA ASN A 149 17.33 -26.72 17.74
C ASN A 149 17.58 -26.59 16.22
N GLY A 150 17.86 -25.38 15.74
CA GLY A 150 17.99 -25.07 14.33
C GLY A 150 19.36 -25.45 13.75
N VAL A 151 19.44 -25.42 12.42
CA VAL A 151 20.63 -25.84 11.66
C VAL A 151 21.90 -25.08 12.07
N ILE A 152 21.78 -23.78 12.38
CA ILE A 152 22.95 -22.95 12.71
C ILE A 152 23.44 -23.20 14.14
N LEU A 153 22.53 -23.51 15.07
CA LEU A 153 22.86 -23.67 16.49
C LEU A 153 23.26 -25.09 16.86
N VAL A 154 22.60 -26.10 16.27
CA VAL A 154 22.84 -27.53 16.55
C VAL A 154 23.51 -28.22 15.39
N GLY A 155 22.97 -28.08 14.18
CA GLY A 155 23.57 -28.64 12.96
C GLY A 155 23.56 -30.17 12.88
N ASP A 156 22.55 -30.82 13.46
CA ASP A 156 22.34 -32.26 13.34
C ASP A 156 21.54 -32.66 12.08
N VAL A 157 21.45 -33.97 11.81
CA VAL A 157 20.71 -34.47 10.63
C VAL A 157 19.22 -34.11 10.71
N ASN A 158 18.64 -34.11 11.91
CA ASN A 158 17.22 -33.80 12.10
C ASN A 158 16.93 -32.32 11.79
N SER A 159 17.76 -31.38 12.25
CA SER A 159 17.59 -29.95 11.93
C SER A 159 17.73 -29.67 10.43
N ALA A 160 18.64 -30.37 9.74
CA ALA A 160 18.74 -30.29 8.29
C ALA A 160 17.50 -30.85 7.57
N GLU A 161 16.93 -31.96 8.08
CA GLU A 161 15.69 -32.53 7.56
C GLU A 161 14.51 -31.57 7.76
N VAL A 162 14.35 -30.98 8.95
CA VAL A 162 13.32 -29.97 9.25
C VAL A 162 13.46 -28.77 8.32
N PHE A 163 14.69 -28.28 8.07
CA PHE A 163 14.93 -27.21 7.11
C PHE A 163 14.46 -27.57 5.70
N CYS A 164 14.75 -28.79 5.23
CA CYS A 164 14.30 -29.25 3.91
C CYS A 164 12.77 -29.33 3.83
N TRP A 165 12.11 -29.88 4.85
CA TRP A 165 10.65 -29.93 4.92
C TRP A 165 10.02 -28.54 4.96
N GLN A 166 10.66 -27.59 5.64
CA GLN A 166 10.20 -26.21 5.66
C GLN A 166 10.24 -25.58 4.26
N LEU A 167 11.29 -25.81 3.46
CA LEU A 167 11.36 -25.34 2.07
C LEU A 167 10.26 -25.95 1.21
N VAL A 168 9.98 -27.25 1.36
CA VAL A 168 8.86 -27.92 0.69
C VAL A 168 7.54 -27.26 1.11
N GLY A 169 7.36 -27.00 2.42
CA GLY A 169 6.18 -26.30 2.94
C GLY A 169 5.98 -24.92 2.32
N ILE A 170 7.05 -24.12 2.18
CA ILE A 170 7.00 -22.82 1.50
C ILE A 170 6.52 -23.00 0.04
N LEU A 171 7.07 -23.95 -0.70
CA LEU A 171 6.67 -24.19 -2.09
C LEU A 171 5.21 -24.63 -2.20
N VAL A 172 4.74 -25.48 -1.29
CA VAL A 172 3.35 -25.92 -1.23
C VAL A 172 2.43 -24.74 -0.93
N LEU A 173 2.77 -23.88 0.04
CA LEU A 173 1.98 -22.68 0.37
C LEU A 173 1.93 -21.68 -0.79
N ILE A 174 3.04 -21.49 -1.51
CA ILE A 174 3.07 -20.65 -2.72
C ILE A 174 2.18 -21.24 -3.81
N ALA A 175 2.34 -22.53 -4.10
CA ALA A 175 1.55 -23.21 -5.14
C ALA A 175 0.05 -23.18 -4.80
N TRP A 176 -0.29 -23.41 -3.53
CA TRP A 176 -1.66 -23.33 -3.03
C TRP A 176 -2.22 -21.91 -3.16
N GLY A 177 -1.52 -20.92 -2.61
CA GLY A 177 -1.94 -19.52 -2.64
C GLY A 177 -2.12 -19.00 -4.06
N VAL A 178 -1.10 -19.17 -4.91
CA VAL A 178 -1.16 -18.76 -6.32
C VAL A 178 -2.25 -19.53 -7.07
N GLY A 179 -2.38 -20.84 -6.85
CA GLY A 179 -3.40 -21.66 -7.51
C GLY A 179 -4.81 -21.18 -7.21
N PHE A 180 -5.19 -21.09 -5.93
CA PHE A 180 -6.53 -20.68 -5.54
C PHE A 180 -6.82 -19.21 -5.85
N CYS A 181 -5.87 -18.30 -5.59
CA CYS A 181 -6.04 -16.89 -5.94
C CYS A 181 -6.19 -16.70 -7.45
N SER A 182 -5.44 -17.44 -8.28
CA SER A 182 -5.56 -17.38 -9.74
C SER A 182 -6.92 -17.89 -10.23
N ILE A 183 -7.44 -18.97 -9.63
CA ILE A 183 -8.78 -19.48 -9.95
C ILE A 183 -9.86 -18.48 -9.55
N LEU A 184 -9.80 -17.96 -8.31
CA LEU A 184 -10.79 -17.01 -7.79
C LEU A 184 -10.76 -15.67 -8.55
N PHE A 185 -9.62 -14.98 -8.56
CA PHE A 185 -9.53 -13.68 -9.23
C PHE A 185 -9.58 -13.80 -10.75
N GLY A 186 -9.12 -14.92 -11.31
CA GLY A 186 -9.25 -15.21 -12.74
C GLY A 186 -10.71 -15.39 -13.16
N SER A 187 -11.50 -16.13 -12.39
CA SER A 187 -12.94 -16.28 -12.65
C SER A 187 -13.70 -14.95 -12.47
N LEU A 188 -13.44 -14.20 -11.41
CA LEU A 188 -14.05 -12.86 -11.21
C LEU A 188 -13.69 -11.88 -12.32
N LYS A 189 -12.45 -11.93 -12.82
CA LYS A 189 -12.01 -11.13 -13.98
C LYS A 189 -12.72 -11.56 -15.25
N TYR A 190 -12.88 -12.86 -15.48
CA TYR A 190 -13.60 -13.40 -16.64
C TYR A 190 -15.06 -12.93 -16.69
N PHE A 191 -15.74 -12.92 -15.54
CA PHE A 191 -17.11 -12.40 -15.43
C PHE A 191 -17.21 -10.86 -15.37
N LYS A 192 -16.08 -10.14 -15.46
CA LYS A 192 -16.01 -8.67 -15.36
C LYS A 192 -16.60 -8.10 -14.07
N ILE A 193 -16.49 -8.82 -12.95
CA ILE A 193 -17.00 -8.42 -11.63
C ILE A 193 -15.93 -7.70 -10.79
N LEU A 194 -14.65 -7.97 -11.07
CA LEU A 194 -13.55 -7.59 -10.18
C LEU A 194 -13.26 -6.08 -10.11
N ARG A 195 -13.37 -5.35 -11.23
CA ARG A 195 -13.05 -3.92 -11.31
C ARG A 195 -14.29 -3.12 -11.68
N VAL A 196 -14.48 -1.99 -11.01
CA VAL A 196 -15.56 -1.04 -11.31
C VAL A 196 -15.31 -0.32 -12.64
N GLU A 197 -16.34 0.31 -13.19
CA GLU A 197 -16.20 1.14 -14.39
C GLU A 197 -15.32 2.37 -14.12
N SER A 198 -14.58 2.84 -15.13
CA SER A 198 -13.66 3.97 -14.98
C SER A 198 -14.33 5.26 -14.50
N CYS A 199 -15.59 5.49 -14.89
CA CYS A 199 -16.33 6.65 -14.38
C CYS A 199 -16.53 6.56 -12.85
N VAL A 200 -16.88 5.38 -12.33
CA VAL A 200 -17.03 5.12 -10.88
C VAL A 200 -15.69 5.23 -10.16
N GLU A 201 -14.62 4.77 -10.78
CA GLU A 201 -13.26 4.84 -10.22
C GLU A 201 -12.80 6.30 -10.03
N ILE A 202 -13.09 7.18 -10.99
CA ILE A 202 -12.73 8.61 -10.93
C ILE A 202 -13.55 9.35 -9.89
N HIS A 203 -14.86 9.08 -9.77
CA HIS A 203 -15.72 9.76 -8.78
C HIS A 203 -15.47 9.29 -7.34
N GLY A 204 -14.73 8.20 -7.14
CA GLY A 204 -14.49 7.59 -5.85
C GLY A 204 -15.60 6.61 -5.45
N MET A 205 -15.18 5.47 -4.87
CA MET A 205 -16.12 4.43 -4.44
C MET A 205 -17.02 4.87 -3.29
N ASP A 206 -16.59 5.81 -2.45
CA ASP A 206 -17.34 6.24 -1.28
C ASP A 206 -18.65 6.92 -1.69
N LEU A 207 -18.58 7.84 -2.65
CA LEU A 207 -19.76 8.53 -3.17
C LEU A 207 -20.74 7.53 -3.83
N MET A 208 -20.22 6.57 -4.58
CA MET A 208 -21.04 5.63 -5.35
C MET A 208 -21.65 4.50 -4.51
N LYS A 209 -20.95 4.01 -3.47
CA LYS A 209 -21.45 2.93 -2.60
C LYS A 209 -22.13 3.42 -1.33
N HIS A 210 -21.64 4.52 -0.75
CA HIS A 210 -22.09 5.01 0.54
C HIS A 210 -22.95 6.28 0.42
N GLY A 211 -22.99 6.93 -0.75
CA GLY A 211 -23.85 8.10 -0.99
C GLY A 211 -23.36 9.38 -0.32
N GLU A 212 -22.18 9.34 0.30
CA GLU A 212 -21.56 10.45 1.02
C GLU A 212 -20.04 10.44 0.79
N PRO A 213 -19.39 11.62 0.72
CA PRO A 213 -17.94 11.69 0.65
C PRO A 213 -17.32 11.35 2.01
N ALA A 214 -16.22 10.59 2.02
CA ALA A 214 -15.50 10.25 3.26
C ALA A 214 -14.93 11.48 4.01
N TYR A 215 -14.69 12.57 3.29
CA TYR A 215 -14.12 13.80 3.84
C TYR A 215 -14.87 15.05 3.32
N PRO A 216 -14.87 16.17 4.07
CA PRO A 216 -15.50 17.43 3.65
C PRO A 216 -14.94 17.94 2.32
N ALA A 217 -15.76 18.63 1.52
CA ALA A 217 -15.37 19.19 0.21
C ALA A 217 -14.06 20.01 0.26
N GLU A 218 -13.82 20.75 1.35
CA GLU A 218 -12.60 21.57 1.50
C GLU A 218 -11.31 20.75 1.62
N SER A 219 -11.40 19.49 2.05
CA SER A 219 -10.27 18.58 2.18
C SER A 219 -9.88 17.92 0.85
N TRP A 220 -10.77 17.95 -0.16
CA TRP A 220 -10.53 17.52 -1.54
C TRP A 220 -9.80 18.60 -2.34
N GLN A 221 -8.60 19.01 -1.91
CA GLN A 221 -7.69 19.68 -2.82
C GLN A 221 -6.96 18.62 -3.66
N GLU A 222 -7.64 18.09 -4.67
CA GLU A 222 -7.05 17.21 -5.67
C GLU A 222 -5.98 17.96 -6.47
N GLN A 223 -4.74 17.96 -5.95
CA GLN A 223 -3.58 18.33 -6.76
C GLN A 223 -3.17 17.24 -7.75
N GLN A 224 -3.83 16.07 -7.72
CA GLN A 224 -3.41 14.89 -8.47
C GLN A 224 -3.92 14.85 -9.92
N TYR A 225 -4.97 15.63 -10.26
CA TYR A 225 -5.59 15.64 -11.60
C TYR A 225 -5.69 17.02 -12.25
N TRP A 226 -5.24 18.08 -11.58
CA TRP A 226 -5.29 19.42 -12.17
C TRP A 226 -4.12 19.65 -13.12
N ASP A 227 -4.41 19.65 -14.42
CA ASP A 227 -3.45 19.92 -15.48
C ASP A 227 -2.64 21.21 -15.20
N HIS A 228 -1.33 21.12 -15.34
CA HIS A 228 -0.38 22.20 -15.04
C HIS A 228 -0.72 23.50 -15.79
N GLN A 229 -1.35 23.37 -16.97
CA GLN A 229 -1.82 24.50 -17.77
C GLN A 229 -3.00 25.23 -17.14
N VAL A 230 -3.94 24.51 -16.51
CA VAL A 230 -5.08 25.12 -15.82
C VAL A 230 -4.63 25.82 -14.54
N LYS A 231 -3.58 25.30 -13.89
CA LYS A 231 -2.91 25.99 -12.77
C LYS A 231 -2.33 27.33 -13.21
N GLN A 232 -1.62 27.38 -14.36
CA GLN A 232 -1.08 28.63 -14.88
C GLN A 232 -2.16 29.60 -15.37
N LEU A 233 -3.23 29.10 -15.98
CA LEU A 233 -4.35 29.92 -16.42
C LEU A 233 -5.05 30.57 -15.22
N VAL A 234 -5.37 29.79 -14.18
CA VAL A 234 -6.00 30.30 -12.94
C VAL A 234 -5.07 31.26 -12.20
N TYR A 235 -3.76 30.98 -12.13
CA TYR A 235 -2.80 31.93 -11.56
C TYR A 235 -2.68 33.21 -12.38
N SER A 236 -2.69 33.14 -13.71
CA SER A 236 -2.65 34.32 -14.58
C SER A 236 -3.91 35.18 -14.46
N LEU A 237 -5.09 34.54 -14.34
CA LEU A 237 -6.39 35.19 -14.12
C LEU A 237 -6.50 35.77 -12.70
N SER A 238 -5.89 35.11 -11.71
CA SER A 238 -5.78 35.60 -10.33
C SER A 238 -4.82 36.78 -10.24
N SER A 239 -3.68 36.77 -10.94
CA SER A 239 -2.72 37.88 -10.91
C SER A 239 -3.26 39.13 -11.58
N THR A 240 -4.05 39.01 -12.65
CA THR A 240 -4.68 40.17 -13.30
C THR A 240 -5.75 40.84 -12.44
N LYS A 241 -6.27 40.19 -11.40
CA LYS A 241 -7.27 40.76 -10.48
C LYS A 241 -6.68 41.29 -9.16
N ILE A 242 -5.41 41.03 -8.86
CA ILE A 242 -4.77 41.51 -7.63
C ILE A 242 -4.36 42.99 -7.75
N ASP A 243 -4.17 43.51 -8.96
CA ASP A 243 -3.73 44.90 -9.16
C ASP A 243 -4.89 45.92 -9.26
N GLU A 244 -6.16 45.48 -9.36
CA GLU A 244 -7.33 46.39 -9.48
C GLU A 244 -8.26 46.44 -8.25
N ALA A 245 -7.98 45.70 -7.18
CA ALA A 245 -8.87 45.62 -6.01
C ALA A 245 -8.25 46.13 -4.71
N VAL A 246 -7.65 47.33 -4.73
CA VAL A 246 -7.46 48.13 -3.51
C VAL A 246 -8.70 49.02 -3.34
N GLY A 247 -9.74 48.47 -2.71
CA GLY A 247 -10.91 49.27 -2.39
C GLY A 247 -12.17 48.49 -2.10
N GLY A 248 -12.23 47.82 -0.95
CA GLY A 248 -13.46 47.66 -0.17
C GLY A 248 -14.56 46.74 -0.70
N GLN A 249 -14.99 45.85 0.19
CA GLN A 249 -16.27 45.12 0.24
C GLN A 249 -16.41 43.79 -0.53
N THR A 250 -16.53 42.75 0.30
CA THR A 250 -17.31 41.50 0.13
C THR A 250 -16.90 40.56 -1.00
N ILE A 251 -15.93 39.71 -0.65
CA ILE A 251 -15.71 38.39 -1.24
C ILE A 251 -16.89 37.53 -0.78
N PHE A 252 -17.84 37.20 -1.67
CA PHE A 252 -18.54 35.88 -1.76
C PHE A 252 -19.78 35.84 -2.69
N ASP A 253 -20.25 36.95 -3.29
CA ASP A 253 -21.55 36.93 -4.01
C ASP A 253 -21.49 36.88 -5.55
N SER A 254 -20.45 36.32 -6.17
CA SER A 254 -20.42 36.20 -7.64
C SER A 254 -19.70 34.96 -8.15
N ILE A 255 -20.19 33.79 -7.75
CA ILE A 255 -19.96 32.56 -8.53
C ILE A 255 -21.08 32.49 -9.56
N ALA A 256 -20.80 32.99 -10.76
CA ALA A 256 -21.67 32.76 -11.91
C ALA A 256 -21.71 31.25 -12.17
N THR A 257 -22.89 30.65 -12.00
CA THR A 257 -23.19 29.29 -12.42
C THR A 257 -23.07 29.21 -13.94
N VAL A 258 -22.08 28.45 -14.43
CA VAL A 258 -21.97 28.09 -15.85
C VAL A 258 -22.89 26.91 -16.09
N ASP A 259 -24.07 27.16 -16.66
CA ASP A 259 -25.02 26.12 -17.06
C ASP A 259 -24.71 25.67 -18.48
N LEU A 260 -24.29 24.42 -18.65
CA LEU A 260 -24.00 23.80 -19.94
C LEU A 260 -25.29 23.28 -20.56
N GLY A 261 -26.08 24.18 -21.14
CA GLY A 261 -27.24 23.83 -21.95
C GLY A 261 -26.84 23.18 -23.29
N VAL A 262 -27.60 22.14 -23.68
CA VAL A 262 -27.40 21.20 -24.81
C VAL A 262 -27.27 21.81 -26.22
N ASN A 263 -27.29 23.13 -26.38
CA ASN A 263 -27.04 23.78 -27.67
C ASN A 263 -26.00 24.89 -27.49
N ASN A 264 -24.74 24.59 -27.82
CA ASN A 264 -23.52 25.41 -27.84
C ASN A 264 -23.69 26.91 -28.19
N ASN A 265 -24.38 27.68 -27.36
CA ASN A 265 -24.52 29.12 -27.45
C ASN A 265 -24.34 29.73 -26.06
N PHE A 266 -23.20 30.39 -25.86
CA PHE A 266 -22.82 31.03 -24.61
C PHE A 266 -23.65 32.31 -24.42
N ARG A 267 -24.53 32.36 -23.41
CA ARG A 267 -25.21 33.59 -22.99
C ARG A 267 -24.91 33.89 -21.53
N LEU A 268 -24.20 34.99 -21.29
CA LEU A 268 -24.11 35.62 -19.98
C LEU A 268 -25.39 36.43 -19.75
N THR A 269 -26.29 35.99 -18.88
CA THR A 269 -27.45 36.78 -18.47
C THR A 269 -27.21 37.40 -17.11
N GLY A 270 -27.29 38.73 -17.01
CA GLY A 270 -27.40 39.44 -15.73
C GLY A 270 -26.37 40.54 -15.42
N MET A 271 -26.04 41.44 -16.35
CA MET A 271 -25.29 42.66 -16.00
C MET A 271 -26.06 43.95 -16.38
N PRO A 272 -26.02 45.00 -15.53
CA PRO A 272 -26.63 46.30 -15.84
C PRO A 272 -25.91 47.03 -17.00
N PRO A 273 -26.61 47.88 -17.77
CA PRO A 273 -26.24 48.26 -19.13
C PRO A 273 -25.25 49.45 -19.24
N GLN A 274 -24.17 49.52 -18.45
CA GLN A 274 -23.26 50.69 -18.46
C GLN A 274 -21.74 50.42 -18.45
N MET A 275 -21.24 49.36 -19.08
CA MET A 275 -19.80 49.20 -19.32
C MET A 275 -19.49 48.94 -20.79
N ASN A 276 -19.62 49.99 -21.61
CA ASN A 276 -19.02 50.02 -22.95
C ASN A 276 -17.62 50.63 -22.82
N PHE A 277 -16.58 49.86 -23.18
CA PHE A 277 -15.29 50.28 -23.79
C PHE A 277 -14.11 49.29 -23.51
N ALA A 278 -14.25 48.34 -22.58
CA ALA A 278 -13.22 47.30 -22.34
C ALA A 278 -13.41 45.99 -23.17
N HIS A 279 -14.49 45.91 -23.96
CA HIS A 279 -15.01 44.64 -24.48
C HIS A 279 -14.41 44.17 -25.82
N LEU A 280 -13.45 44.91 -26.41
CA LEU A 280 -12.86 44.57 -27.71
C LEU A 280 -11.47 43.93 -27.64
N ALA A 281 -10.74 44.07 -26.53
CA ALA A 281 -9.38 43.53 -26.38
C ALA A 281 -9.36 42.12 -25.76
N LEU A 282 -10.34 41.79 -24.92
CA LEU A 282 -10.46 40.49 -24.25
C LEU A 282 -10.97 39.38 -25.18
N THR A 283 -11.77 39.71 -26.20
CA THR A 283 -12.34 38.73 -27.14
C THR A 283 -11.31 38.15 -28.10
N ASP A 284 -10.36 38.94 -28.59
CA ASP A 284 -9.39 38.48 -29.60
C ASP A 284 -8.29 37.58 -29.00
N HIS A 285 -7.90 37.84 -27.74
CA HIS A 285 -6.93 37.00 -27.02
C HIS A 285 -7.57 35.70 -26.52
N PHE A 286 -8.85 35.74 -26.13
CA PHE A 286 -9.59 34.56 -25.68
C PHE A 286 -9.95 33.64 -26.86
N GLN A 287 -10.33 34.19 -28.02
CA GLN A 287 -10.56 33.38 -29.23
C GLN A 287 -9.30 32.69 -29.75
N LYS A 288 -8.13 33.36 -29.74
CA LYS A 288 -6.86 32.73 -30.15
C LYS A 288 -6.44 31.59 -29.21
N SER A 289 -6.73 31.74 -27.91
CA SER A 289 -6.43 30.73 -26.89
C SER A 289 -7.35 29.50 -27.02
N LEU A 290 -8.64 29.74 -27.29
CA LEU A 290 -9.61 28.67 -27.55
C LEU A 290 -9.34 27.92 -28.86
N PHE A 291 -8.96 28.61 -29.94
CA PHE A 291 -8.62 27.97 -31.22
C PHE A 291 -7.35 27.10 -31.10
N SER A 292 -6.40 27.48 -30.24
CA SER A 292 -5.23 26.66 -29.91
C SER A 292 -5.60 25.41 -29.10
N LEU A 293 -6.54 25.52 -28.16
CA LEU A 293 -7.04 24.40 -27.36
C LEU A 293 -7.85 23.40 -28.20
N GLU A 294 -8.66 23.87 -29.14
CA GLU A 294 -9.46 23.04 -30.04
C GLU A 294 -8.57 22.24 -31.02
N ASN A 295 -7.46 22.84 -31.48
CA ASN A 295 -6.45 22.14 -32.29
C ASN A 295 -5.64 21.12 -31.47
N GLN A 296 -5.33 21.40 -30.19
CA GLN A 296 -4.61 20.44 -29.34
C GLN A 296 -5.49 19.28 -28.86
N GLN A 297 -6.79 19.48 -28.63
CA GLN A 297 -7.72 18.39 -28.36
C GLN A 297 -7.86 17.44 -29.55
N ARG A 298 -7.86 17.95 -30.80
CA ARG A 298 -7.84 17.10 -32.00
C ARG A 298 -6.57 16.25 -32.10
N VAL A 299 -5.40 16.83 -31.82
CA VAL A 299 -4.12 16.10 -31.83
C VAL A 299 -4.02 15.09 -30.68
N GLY A 300 -4.57 15.42 -29.50
CA GLY A 300 -4.63 14.52 -28.34
C GLY A 300 -5.57 13.33 -28.54
N LEU A 301 -6.73 13.54 -29.17
CA LEU A 301 -7.68 12.48 -29.53
C LEU A 301 -7.10 11.52 -30.59
N ASP A 302 -6.36 12.03 -31.58
CA ASP A 302 -5.65 11.19 -32.56
C ASP A 302 -4.52 10.35 -31.93
N PHE A 303 -3.90 10.84 -30.86
CA PHE A 303 -2.86 10.09 -30.13
C PHE A 303 -3.44 8.98 -29.24
N ILE A 304 -4.63 9.22 -28.69
CA ILE A 304 -5.38 8.23 -27.89
C ILE A 304 -5.98 7.14 -28.80
N SER A 305 -6.46 7.49 -29.99
CA SER A 305 -6.99 6.52 -30.97
C SER A 305 -5.95 5.55 -31.54
N ARG A 306 -4.65 5.84 -31.44
CA ARG A 306 -3.58 4.96 -31.96
C ARG A 306 -2.98 4.01 -30.92
N LYS A 307 -3.41 4.10 -29.66
CA LYS A 307 -2.81 3.35 -28.54
C LYS A 307 -3.75 2.36 -27.85
N TYR A 308 -4.98 2.19 -28.37
CA TYR A 308 -5.93 1.16 -28.00
C TYR A 308 -6.21 0.25 -29.21
#